data_AF-A0A946BJ73-F1
#
_entry.id   AF-A0A946BJ73-F1
#
_cell.length_a   1.000
_cell.length_b   1.000
_cell.length_c   1.000
_cell.angle_alpha   90.00
_cell.angle_beta   90.00
_cell.angle_gamma   90.00
#
_symmetry.space_group_name_H-M   'P 1'
#
loop_
_entity.id
_entity.type
_entity.pdbx_description
1 polymer ?
#
loop_
_entity_poly.entity_id
_entity_poly.type
_entity_poly.pdbx_seq_one_letter_code
_entity_poly.pdbx_strand_id
1 'polypeptide(L)'
;MFSTKRAFGILILLILLFSPCLVFAQDLSKELKEGLYAQFDTSKGQIVCVLYYKQAPVTVINFAGLALGTIAPKNSPSKKYYDGLIFHRVIKDFMIQGGDPTGTGRGGPGYRFPDEFVDQLKHDSPGILSMANAGPG
;
A
#
# COMPACT_ATOMS: atom_id res chain seq x y z
N MET A 1 56.15 11.45 -20.36
CA MET A 1 55.02 12.21 -20.94
C MET A 1 53.84 11.26 -21.10
N PHE A 2 53.13 10.98 -20.00
CA PHE A 2 52.00 10.06 -20.00
C PHE A 2 50.80 10.73 -20.67
N SER A 3 50.29 10.08 -21.72
CA SER A 3 49.29 10.62 -22.64
C SER A 3 47.95 10.84 -21.93
N THR A 4 47.63 12.11 -21.67
CA THR A 4 46.37 12.61 -21.09
C THR A 4 45.13 12.17 -21.87
N LYS A 5 45.28 11.75 -23.12
CA LYS A 5 44.18 11.24 -23.97
C LYS A 5 43.66 9.86 -23.54
N ARG A 6 44.50 9.01 -22.92
CA ARG A 6 44.09 7.65 -22.47
C ARG A 6 43.30 7.68 -21.16
N ALA A 7 43.64 8.60 -20.25
CA ALA A 7 42.92 8.77 -18.98
C ALA A 7 41.49 9.30 -19.18
N PHE A 8 41.29 10.18 -20.17
CA PHE A 8 39.98 10.75 -20.48
C PHE A 8 39.01 9.71 -21.09
N GLY A 9 39.53 8.81 -21.94
CA GLY A 9 38.73 7.74 -22.54
C GLY A 9 38.27 6.68 -21.53
N ILE A 10 39.10 6.36 -20.53
CA ILE A 10 38.76 5.39 -19.47
C ILE A 10 37.71 5.97 -18.50
N LEU A 11 37.77 7.29 -18.22
CA LEU A 11 36.81 7.96 -17.35
C LEU A 11 35.40 8.05 -17.98
N ILE A 12 35.31 8.28 -19.29
CA ILE A 12 34.03 8.32 -20.02
C ILE A 12 33.39 6.92 -20.12
N LEU A 13 34.21 5.86 -20.24
CA LEU A 13 33.72 4.47 -20.31
C LEU A 13 33.15 3.99 -18.95
N LEU A 14 33.73 4.43 -17.83
CA LEU A 14 33.24 4.10 -16.48
C LEU A 14 31.90 4.78 -16.15
N ILE A 15 31.67 5.99 -16.66
CA ILE A 15 30.40 6.72 -16.49
C ILE A 15 29.27 6.02 -17.28
N LEU A 16 29.55 5.45 -18.45
CA LEU A 16 28.56 4.72 -19.25
C LEU A 16 28.20 3.35 -18.66
N LEU A 17 29.11 2.70 -17.93
CA LEU A 17 28.85 1.41 -17.26
C LEU A 17 28.03 1.54 -15.96
N PHE A 18 27.97 2.73 -15.36
CA PHE A 18 27.15 3.01 -14.18
C PHE A 18 25.76 3.59 -14.51
N SER A 19 25.49 3.97 -15.77
CA SER A 19 24.33 4.79 -16.13
C SER A 19 23.09 4.10 -16.76
N PRO A 20 22.93 2.76 -16.84
CA PRO A 20 21.63 2.20 -17.22
C PRO A 20 20.76 1.77 -16.03
N CYS A 21 21.25 1.80 -14.79
CA CYS A 21 20.45 1.37 -13.63
C CYS A 21 19.47 2.45 -13.11
N LEU A 22 19.65 3.72 -13.49
CA LEU A 22 18.86 4.81 -12.92
C LEU A 22 17.48 5.01 -13.56
N VAL A 23 17.13 4.30 -14.64
CA VAL A 23 15.94 4.62 -15.46
C VAL A 23 14.77 3.63 -15.28
N PHE A 24 14.77 2.79 -14.24
CA PHE A 24 13.63 1.89 -13.97
C PHE A 24 12.86 2.17 -12.67
N ALA A 25 12.93 3.40 -12.14
CA ALA A 25 11.86 3.90 -11.29
C ALA A 25 10.81 4.55 -12.20
N GLN A 26 9.93 3.73 -12.82
CA GLN A 26 8.73 4.29 -13.43
C GLN A 26 7.91 4.90 -12.30
N ASP A 27 7.85 6.23 -12.33
CA ASP A 27 7.15 7.04 -11.35
C ASP A 27 5.63 6.82 -11.51
N LEU A 28 5.08 5.85 -10.78
CA LEU A 28 3.65 5.52 -10.77
C LEU A 28 2.79 6.74 -10.47
N SER A 29 3.35 7.77 -9.82
CA SER A 29 2.68 9.03 -9.54
C SER A 29 2.31 9.83 -10.79
N LYS A 30 2.95 9.60 -11.94
CA LYS A 30 2.72 10.35 -13.18
C LYS A 30 1.38 10.08 -13.86
N GLU A 31 0.66 9.01 -13.50
CA GLU A 31 -0.62 8.65 -14.13
C GLU A 31 -1.82 8.71 -13.16
N LEU A 32 -1.60 9.11 -11.91
CA LEU A 32 -2.68 9.18 -10.93
C LEU A 32 -3.50 10.47 -11.09
N LYS A 33 -4.82 10.33 -11.03
CA LYS A 33 -5.73 11.46 -10.96
C LYS A 33 -5.62 12.12 -9.58
N GLU A 34 -6.18 13.33 -9.45
CA GLU A 34 -6.30 13.97 -8.14
C GLU A 34 -7.15 13.10 -7.20
N GLY A 35 -6.65 12.80 -6.00
CA GLY A 35 -7.33 11.96 -5.03
C GLY A 35 -6.44 11.53 -3.87
N LEU A 36 -7.01 10.75 -2.95
CA LEU A 36 -6.28 10.10 -1.87
C LEU A 36 -6.00 8.65 -2.25
N TYR A 37 -4.77 8.21 -2.00
CA TYR A 37 -4.30 6.88 -2.40
C TYR A 37 -3.63 6.16 -1.24
N ALA A 38 -3.70 4.83 -1.27
CA ALA A 38 -2.93 3.93 -0.44
C ALA A 38 -2.07 3.02 -1.32
N GLN A 39 -0.78 2.97 -1.05
CA GLN A 39 0.13 2.01 -1.65
C GLN A 39 0.44 0.90 -0.64
N PHE A 40 0.23 -0.33 -1.05
CA PHE A 40 0.64 -1.53 -0.32
C PHE A 40 1.89 -2.08 -0.98
N ASP A 41 3.00 -2.06 -0.26
CA ASP A 41 4.23 -2.73 -0.67
C ASP A 41 4.20 -4.17 -0.14
N THR A 42 4.00 -5.13 -1.04
CA THR A 42 3.90 -6.54 -0.69
C THR A 42 5.05 -7.35 -1.28
N SER A 43 5.28 -8.55 -0.77
CA SER A 43 6.24 -9.50 -1.35
C SER A 43 5.87 -9.97 -2.77
N LYS A 44 4.66 -9.64 -3.25
CA LYS A 44 4.16 -9.97 -4.59
C LYS A 44 4.04 -8.74 -5.51
N GLY A 45 4.57 -7.59 -5.08
CA GLY A 45 4.50 -6.34 -5.83
C GLY A 45 3.67 -5.28 -5.14
N GLN A 46 3.50 -4.15 -5.84
CA GLN A 46 2.78 -2.99 -5.34
C GLN A 46 1.30 -3.07 -5.71
N ILE A 47 0.44 -2.70 -4.77
CA ILE A 47 -0.99 -2.50 -5.00
C ILE A 47 -1.30 -1.06 -4.66
N VAL A 48 -1.88 -0.31 -5.59
CA VAL A 48 -2.30 1.08 -5.34
C VAL A 48 -3.81 1.18 -5.41
N CYS A 49 -4.40 1.65 -4.32
CA CYS A 49 -5.84 1.79 -4.14
C CYS A 49 -6.21 3.27 -4.04
N VAL A 50 -7.26 3.68 -4.76
CA VAL A 50 -7.96 4.94 -4.49
C VAL A 50 -8.75 4.80 -3.18
N LEU A 51 -8.72 5.84 -2.34
CA LEU A 51 -9.50 5.93 -1.12
C LEU A 51 -10.66 6.92 -1.28
N TYR A 52 -11.89 6.44 -1.17
CA TYR A 52 -13.11 7.23 -1.31
C TYR A 52 -13.48 7.97 -0.01
N TYR A 53 -12.62 8.90 0.42
CA TYR A 53 -12.73 9.62 1.70
C TYR A 53 -13.97 10.51 1.82
N LYS A 54 -14.62 10.90 0.71
CA LYS A 54 -15.88 11.67 0.74
C LYS A 54 -17.08 10.78 1.05
N GLN A 55 -17.03 9.52 0.64
CA GLN A 55 -18.11 8.55 0.75
C GLN A 55 -18.01 7.71 2.03
N ALA A 56 -16.79 7.36 2.44
CA ALA A 56 -16.51 6.57 3.64
C ALA A 56 -15.42 7.25 4.51
N PRO A 57 -15.68 8.46 5.03
CA PRO A 57 -14.69 9.25 5.75
C PRO A 57 -14.14 8.56 6.99
N VAL A 58 -14.98 7.92 7.82
CA VAL A 58 -14.52 7.28 9.07
C VAL A 58 -13.63 6.09 8.75
N THR A 59 -14.03 5.26 7.79
CA THR A 59 -13.29 4.11 7.31
C THR A 59 -11.92 4.52 6.75
N VAL A 60 -11.90 5.55 5.91
CA VAL A 60 -10.65 6.03 5.29
C VAL A 60 -9.73 6.69 6.31
N ILE A 61 -10.26 7.51 7.23
CA ILE A 61 -9.47 8.11 8.31
C ILE A 61 -8.88 7.03 9.22
N ASN A 62 -9.68 6.02 9.58
CA ASN A 62 -9.23 4.91 10.40
C ASN A 62 -8.12 4.12 9.70
N PHE A 63 -8.33 3.73 8.45
CA PHE A 63 -7.33 3.01 7.65
C PHE A 63 -6.04 3.81 7.50
N ALA A 64 -6.12 5.07 7.08
CA ALA A 64 -4.96 5.93 6.89
C ALA A 64 -4.23 6.20 8.22
N GLY A 65 -4.95 6.41 9.31
CA GLY A 65 -4.37 6.65 10.61
C GLY A 65 -3.62 5.44 11.17
N LEU A 66 -4.16 4.22 10.96
CA LEU A 66 -3.46 2.97 11.27
C LEU A 66 -2.21 2.78 10.39
N ALA A 67 -2.31 3.07 9.08
CA ALA A 67 -1.19 2.93 8.15
C ALA A 67 -0.05 3.92 8.44
N LEU A 68 -0.38 5.18 8.75
CA LEU A 68 0.58 6.25 9.05
C LEU A 68 1.07 6.20 10.50
N GLY A 69 0.36 5.48 11.37
CA GLY A 69 0.68 5.38 12.79
C GLY A 69 0.31 6.60 13.63
N THR A 70 -0.67 7.38 13.16
CA THR A 70 -1.26 8.47 13.92
C THR A 70 -2.40 7.99 14.83
N ILE A 71 -2.93 6.79 14.58
CA ILE A 71 -3.89 6.10 15.45
C ILE A 71 -3.19 4.89 16.07
N ALA A 72 -3.08 4.88 17.39
CA ALA A 72 -2.49 3.76 18.12
C ALA A 72 -3.51 2.60 18.25
N PRO A 73 -3.19 1.39 17.74
CA PRO A 73 -3.99 0.21 18.00
C PRO A 73 -3.84 -0.21 19.47
N LYS A 74 -4.89 -0.76 20.10
CA LYS A 74 -4.79 -1.21 21.50
C LYS A 74 -3.86 -2.39 21.69
N ASN A 75 -3.70 -3.20 20.64
CA ASN A 75 -3.07 -4.52 20.72
C ASN A 75 -1.74 -4.62 19.94
N SER A 76 -1.17 -3.50 19.50
CA SER A 76 0.11 -3.52 18.78
C SER A 76 1.00 -2.34 19.21
N PRO A 77 2.29 -2.60 19.53
CA PRO A 77 3.25 -1.56 19.88
C PRO A 77 3.87 -0.86 18.65
N SER A 78 3.61 -1.35 17.44
CA SER A 78 4.13 -0.72 16.21
C SER A 78 3.43 0.62 15.98
N LYS A 79 4.20 1.64 15.60
CA LYS A 79 3.62 2.91 15.14
C LYS A 79 2.79 2.66 13.88
N LYS A 80 3.32 1.99 12.86
CA LYS A 80 2.58 1.68 11.62
C LYS A 80 1.94 0.30 11.71
N TYR A 81 0.61 0.26 11.71
CA TYR A 81 -0.15 -0.94 12.09
C TYR A 81 -0.05 -2.10 11.10
N TYR A 82 -0.05 -1.81 9.80
CA TYR A 82 -0.11 -2.84 8.75
C TYR A 82 1.24 -3.43 8.36
N ASP A 83 2.34 -2.84 8.83
CA ASP A 83 3.70 -3.27 8.47
C ASP A 83 3.96 -4.69 9.00
N GLY A 84 4.40 -5.58 8.10
CA GLY A 84 4.70 -6.99 8.43
C GLY A 84 3.49 -7.91 8.52
N LEU A 85 2.27 -7.40 8.31
CA LEU A 85 1.07 -8.23 8.31
C LEU A 85 0.94 -9.07 7.02
N ILE A 86 0.24 -10.20 7.14
CA ILE A 86 0.00 -11.12 6.02
C ILE A 86 -1.44 -11.03 5.51
N PHE A 87 -1.63 -11.45 4.25
CA PHE A 87 -2.94 -11.87 3.74
C PHE A 87 -3.22 -13.28 4.25
N HIS A 88 -3.91 -13.39 5.38
CA HIS A 88 -4.16 -14.66 6.06
C HIS A 88 -5.26 -15.51 5.39
N ARG A 89 -6.03 -14.92 4.47
CA ARG A 89 -7.07 -15.65 3.73
C ARG A 89 -7.05 -15.23 2.26
N VAL A 90 -6.94 -16.23 1.39
CA VAL A 90 -6.90 -16.08 -0.07
C VAL A 90 -7.88 -17.09 -0.66
N ILE A 91 -8.96 -16.58 -1.29
CA ILE A 91 -9.95 -17.41 -1.98
C ILE A 91 -9.94 -17.03 -3.44
N LYS A 92 -9.60 -18.00 -4.30
CA LYS A 92 -9.56 -17.84 -5.75
C LYS A 92 -10.92 -17.36 -6.26
N ASP A 93 -10.90 -16.42 -7.19
CA ASP A 93 -12.09 -15.83 -7.83
C ASP A 93 -13.06 -15.15 -6.86
N PHE A 94 -12.58 -14.78 -5.66
CA PHE A 94 -13.37 -14.05 -4.67
C PHE A 94 -12.58 -12.88 -4.06
N MET A 95 -11.67 -13.13 -3.13
CA MET A 95 -10.94 -12.05 -2.43
C MET A 95 -9.65 -12.52 -1.74
N ILE A 96 -8.83 -11.53 -1.40
CA ILE A 96 -7.74 -11.63 -0.42
C ILE A 96 -8.10 -10.79 0.80
N GLN A 97 -7.79 -11.29 2.00
CA GLN A 97 -8.08 -10.61 3.26
C GLN A 97 -6.82 -10.57 4.12
N GLY A 98 -6.53 -9.37 4.65
CA GLY A 98 -5.39 -9.07 5.51
C GLY A 98 -5.81 -8.21 6.70
N GLY A 99 -4.86 -7.47 7.29
CA GLY A 99 -5.14 -6.51 8.35
C GLY A 99 -5.33 -7.09 9.76
N ASP A 100 -5.05 -8.38 9.95
CA ASP A 100 -5.05 -9.02 11.27
C ASP A 100 -3.60 -9.19 11.80
N PRO A 101 -3.23 -8.53 12.92
CA PRO A 101 -1.92 -8.66 13.56
C PRO A 101 -1.56 -10.09 14.01
N THR A 102 -2.56 -10.91 14.27
CA THR A 102 -2.38 -12.31 14.70
C THR A 102 -2.30 -13.28 13.52
N GLY A 103 -2.70 -12.85 12.32
CA GLY A 103 -2.81 -13.71 11.15
C GLY A 103 -3.89 -14.80 11.23
N THR A 104 -4.81 -14.75 12.20
CA THR A 104 -5.82 -15.80 12.43
C THR A 104 -7.17 -15.51 11.77
N GLY A 105 -7.39 -14.27 11.31
CA GLY A 105 -8.66 -13.72 10.85
C GLY A 105 -9.61 -13.28 11.96
N ARG A 106 -9.17 -13.27 13.22
CA ARG A 106 -9.99 -12.90 14.40
C ARG A 106 -9.50 -11.66 15.12
N GLY A 107 -8.29 -11.19 14.82
CA GLY A 107 -7.74 -9.98 15.40
C GLY A 107 -8.23 -8.70 14.73
N GLY A 108 -7.71 -7.58 15.22
CA GLY A 108 -8.04 -6.24 14.75
C GLY A 108 -7.38 -5.18 15.63
N PRO A 109 -7.68 -3.89 15.42
CA PRO A 109 -7.01 -2.79 16.12
C PRO A 109 -7.46 -2.63 17.58
N GLY A 110 -8.40 -3.46 18.05
CA GLY A 110 -8.89 -3.48 19.44
C GLY A 110 -10.10 -2.59 19.70
N TYR A 111 -10.77 -2.14 18.64
CA TYR A 111 -12.02 -1.39 18.69
C TYR A 111 -12.86 -1.67 17.44
N ARG A 112 -14.10 -1.19 17.45
CA ARG A 112 -15.05 -1.22 16.33
C ARG A 112 -15.52 0.20 16.04
N PHE A 113 -15.96 0.44 14.83
CA PHE A 113 -16.59 1.69 14.40
C PHE A 113 -17.72 1.36 13.42
N PRO A 114 -18.69 2.28 13.23
CA PRO A 114 -19.87 2.02 12.41
C PRO A 114 -19.54 1.74 10.95
N ASP A 115 -20.32 0.87 10.31
CA ASP A 115 -20.27 0.66 8.86
C ASP A 115 -20.72 1.93 8.08
N GLU A 116 -20.08 2.21 6.93
CA GLU A 116 -20.41 3.33 6.04
C GLU A 116 -20.85 2.82 4.66
N PHE A 117 -22.16 2.77 4.42
CA PHE A 117 -22.73 2.32 3.14
C PHE A 117 -23.25 3.49 2.30
N VAL A 118 -22.91 3.49 1.01
CA VAL A 118 -23.48 4.42 0.02
C VAL A 118 -23.84 3.68 -1.26
N ASP A 119 -24.96 4.05 -1.89
CA ASP A 119 -25.48 3.34 -3.07
C ASP A 119 -24.53 3.31 -4.26
N GLN A 120 -23.60 4.25 -4.31
CA GLN A 120 -22.63 4.41 -5.39
C GLN A 120 -21.35 3.57 -5.23
N LEU A 121 -21.13 2.93 -4.08
CA LEU A 121 -20.00 2.03 -3.85
C LEU A 121 -20.49 0.59 -3.71
N LYS A 122 -20.33 -0.22 -4.75
CA LYS A 122 -20.80 -1.61 -4.82
C LYS A 122 -19.66 -2.54 -5.24
N HIS A 123 -19.70 -3.80 -4.78
CA HIS A 123 -18.79 -4.86 -5.23
C HIS A 123 -19.19 -5.43 -6.60
N ASP A 124 -19.24 -4.59 -7.63
CA ASP A 124 -19.67 -4.95 -8.97
C ASP A 124 -18.52 -5.35 -9.92
N SER A 125 -17.28 -5.21 -9.46
CA SER A 125 -16.08 -5.42 -10.24
C SER A 125 -14.89 -5.86 -9.36
N PRO A 126 -13.87 -6.55 -9.92
CA PRO A 126 -12.66 -6.92 -9.18
C PRO A 126 -11.81 -5.68 -8.84
N GLY A 127 -11.00 -5.78 -7.77
CA GLY A 127 -10.07 -4.72 -7.37
C GLY A 127 -10.63 -3.71 -6.36
N ILE A 128 -11.79 -4.00 -5.76
CA ILE A 128 -12.41 -3.14 -4.76
C ILE A 128 -11.85 -3.44 -3.37
N LEU A 129 -11.29 -2.41 -2.73
CA LEU A 129 -10.88 -2.46 -1.33
C LEU A 129 -12.09 -2.22 -0.41
N SER A 130 -12.29 -3.06 0.59
CA SER A 130 -13.43 -2.98 1.50
C SER A 130 -13.07 -3.51 2.90
N MET A 131 -13.82 -3.10 3.92
CA MET A 131 -13.63 -3.55 5.30
C MET A 131 -14.30 -4.91 5.52
N ALA A 132 -13.54 -5.85 6.07
CA ALA A 132 -14.12 -7.09 6.57
C ALA A 132 -14.81 -6.85 7.93
N ASN A 133 -16.01 -7.40 8.12
CA ASN A 133 -16.73 -7.37 9.39
C ASN A 133 -17.35 -8.76 9.72
N ALA A 134 -17.87 -8.91 10.94
CA ALA A 134 -18.47 -10.14 11.45
C ALA A 134 -19.99 -9.99 11.70
N GLY A 135 -20.63 -9.15 10.87
CA GLY A 135 -22.00 -8.67 11.06
C GLY A 135 -22.02 -7.16 11.32
N PRO A 136 -23.23 -6.54 11.30
CA PRO A 136 -23.38 -5.09 11.44
C PRO A 136 -22.75 -4.59 12.76
N GLY A 137 -22.03 -3.48 12.67
CA GLY A 137 -21.39 -2.79 13.79
C GLY A 137 -21.48 -1.28 13.64
#